data_AF-A0A9E4ZU31-F1
#
_entry.id   AF-A0A9E4ZU31-F1
#
_cell.length_a   1.000
_cell.length_b   1.000
_cell.length_c   1.000
_cell.angle_alpha   90.00
_cell.angle_beta   90.00
_cell.angle_gamma   90.00
#
_symmetry.space_group_name_H-M   'P 1'
#
loop_
_entity.id
_entity.type
_entity.pdbx_description
1 polymer ?
#
loop_
_entity_poly.entity_id
_entity_poly.type
_entity_poly.pdbx_seq_one_letter_code
_entity_poly.pdbx_strand_id
1 'polypeptide(L)'
;MLRDASVRVSAHEQVVSEGLVKIVVPRLELYMRSDGSLEPAWMPVFYNPAAVVSRDLTIAVLKAFYGSRDIAFIEPLAGTGVRGIRIAVEKGGWGILNDVDPRALYYMSRNIELNNLSPEKIEVYSQEANSLLNNATFTGIAFDYIDLDPYGSPTPFIDSAFKPLARSALIGISATDTAPLTCSHSRKALRRYWIRCLDVDFEKELGMRLLTAYIARRAAALDTAVKPLVAFMHRHYYRLFFKTTRNAEEAYRLIDECIGYIWYCPSTLERGFARKPEEAESRICLNGGKPVLLEGVWICSLGDKAFINSVKSEVENTWWFSRETRKLINIISDEVEVNNPYVRIDKLCSILKKSMPKYEVIIERLRELGVKATRTHFDPRGLRVNSDVGVLYEVLKHL
;
A
#
# COMPACT_ATOMS: atom_id res chain seq x y z
N MET A 1 -37.75 9.63 20.15
CA MET A 1 -37.98 8.22 19.78
C MET A 1 -37.40 8.02 18.39
N LEU A 2 -36.13 7.59 18.32
CA LEU A 2 -35.47 7.22 17.07
C LEU A 2 -36.14 5.92 16.60
N ARG A 3 -36.83 5.95 15.46
CA ARG A 3 -37.28 4.72 14.81
C ARG A 3 -36.02 4.00 14.37
N ASP A 4 -35.75 2.86 14.99
CA ASP A 4 -34.78 1.89 14.52
C ASP A 4 -35.22 1.50 13.10
N ALA A 5 -34.62 2.11 12.09
CA ALA A 5 -34.87 1.75 10.71
C ALA A 5 -34.30 0.34 10.54
N SER A 6 -35.11 -0.68 10.78
CA SER A 6 -34.71 -2.07 10.64
C SER A 6 -34.44 -2.33 9.16
N VAL A 7 -33.20 -2.08 8.74
CA VAL A 7 -32.72 -2.37 7.39
C VAL A 7 -33.00 -3.86 7.12
N ARG A 8 -33.86 -4.16 6.13
CA ARG A 8 -34.35 -5.53 5.87
C ARG A 8 -33.24 -6.45 5.38
N VAL A 9 -32.62 -7.24 6.25
CA VAL A 9 -31.57 -8.20 5.86
C VAL A 9 -32.22 -9.47 5.31
N SER A 10 -31.87 -9.83 4.07
CA SER A 10 -32.37 -11.07 3.45
C SER A 10 -31.61 -12.32 3.96
N ALA A 11 -32.11 -13.52 3.63
CA ALA A 11 -31.43 -14.77 3.98
C ALA A 11 -30.02 -14.89 3.39
N HIS A 12 -29.72 -14.17 2.31
CA HIS A 12 -28.41 -14.18 1.63
C HIS A 12 -27.49 -13.04 2.06
N GLU A 13 -27.88 -12.29 3.08
CA GLU A 13 -27.16 -11.15 3.61
C GLU A 13 -26.92 -11.31 5.11
N GLN A 14 -25.98 -10.50 5.61
CA GLN A 14 -25.73 -10.32 7.03
C GLN A 14 -25.28 -8.89 7.30
N VAL A 15 -25.48 -8.44 8.55
CA VAL A 15 -24.85 -7.19 9.03
C VAL A 15 -23.52 -7.54 9.67
N VAL A 16 -22.48 -6.80 9.31
CA VAL A 16 -21.18 -6.83 9.99
C VAL A 16 -20.83 -5.43 10.50
N SER A 17 -20.04 -5.38 11.56
CA SER A 17 -19.49 -4.12 12.08
C SER A 17 -18.02 -4.02 11.71
N GLU A 18 -17.59 -2.87 11.23
CA GLU A 18 -16.18 -2.58 10.99
C GLU A 18 -15.85 -1.15 11.43
N GLY A 19 -14.92 -0.98 12.36
CA GLY A 19 -14.70 0.31 13.00
C GLY A 19 -15.98 0.80 13.69
N LEU A 20 -16.44 2.00 13.36
CA LEU A 20 -17.67 2.56 13.92
C LEU A 20 -18.92 2.31 13.08
N VAL A 21 -18.78 1.64 11.93
CA VAL A 21 -19.87 1.51 10.96
C VAL A 21 -20.47 0.10 10.97
N LYS A 22 -21.76 0.02 10.65
CA LYS A 22 -22.45 -1.24 10.37
C LYS A 22 -22.77 -1.31 8.89
N ILE A 23 -22.50 -2.45 8.26
CA ILE A 23 -22.77 -2.64 6.84
C ILE A 23 -23.48 -3.97 6.61
N VAL A 24 -24.46 -3.94 5.72
CA VAL A 24 -25.01 -5.11 5.07
C VAL A 24 -24.01 -5.58 4.01
N VAL A 25 -23.72 -6.87 4.03
CA VAL A 25 -22.84 -7.55 3.08
C VAL A 25 -23.49 -8.87 2.66
N PRO A 26 -23.07 -9.47 1.52
CA PRO A 26 -23.43 -10.85 1.23
C PRO A 26 -23.02 -11.78 2.38
N ARG A 27 -23.89 -12.74 2.72
CA ARG A 27 -23.66 -13.69 3.82
C ARG A 27 -22.38 -14.48 3.57
N LEU A 28 -21.41 -14.34 4.46
CA LEU A 28 -20.02 -14.79 4.23
C LEU A 28 -19.92 -16.31 4.11
N GLU A 29 -20.73 -17.05 4.89
CA GLU A 29 -20.69 -18.51 4.92
C GLU A 29 -21.08 -19.15 3.58
N LEU A 30 -21.78 -18.42 2.72
CA LEU A 30 -22.18 -18.88 1.38
C LEU A 30 -21.02 -18.86 0.37
N TYR A 31 -19.91 -18.20 0.70
CA TYR A 31 -18.78 -17.98 -0.22
C TYR A 31 -17.46 -18.54 0.36
N MET A 32 -17.56 -19.61 1.14
CA MET A 32 -16.44 -20.32 1.71
C MET A 32 -15.92 -21.38 0.72
N ARG A 33 -14.60 -21.51 0.62
CA ARG A 33 -13.93 -22.61 -0.07
C ARG A 33 -14.07 -23.90 0.72
N SER A 34 -13.76 -25.01 0.06
CA SER A 34 -13.69 -26.35 0.67
C SER A 34 -12.68 -26.45 1.82
N ASP A 35 -11.64 -25.61 1.84
CA ASP A 35 -10.65 -25.53 2.90
C ASP A 35 -11.05 -24.62 4.08
N GLY A 36 -12.27 -24.07 4.07
CA GLY A 36 -12.78 -23.18 5.10
C GLY A 36 -12.23 -21.74 5.01
N SER A 37 -11.55 -21.37 3.94
CA SER A 37 -11.18 -19.97 3.68
C SER A 37 -12.29 -19.23 2.91
N LEU A 38 -12.47 -17.95 3.19
CA LEU A 38 -13.40 -17.11 2.44
C LEU A 38 -12.85 -16.81 1.05
N GLU A 39 -13.68 -16.87 0.01
CA GLU A 39 -13.37 -16.36 -1.34
C GLU A 39 -14.28 -15.17 -1.67
N PRO A 40 -13.87 -13.94 -1.30
CA PRO A 40 -14.65 -12.73 -1.55
C PRO A 40 -14.94 -12.47 -3.03
N ALA A 41 -14.13 -13.00 -3.95
CA ALA A 41 -14.36 -12.83 -5.40
C ALA A 41 -15.59 -13.59 -5.91
N TRP A 42 -16.14 -14.53 -5.14
CA TRP A 42 -17.37 -15.25 -5.49
C TRP A 42 -18.65 -14.52 -5.04
N MET A 43 -18.51 -13.46 -4.24
CA MET A 43 -19.64 -12.70 -3.76
C MET A 43 -20.29 -11.87 -4.89
N PRO A 44 -21.61 -11.66 -4.85
CA PRO A 44 -22.30 -10.83 -5.83
C PRO A 44 -21.86 -9.37 -5.77
N VAL A 45 -21.42 -8.90 -4.60
CA VAL A 45 -20.79 -7.59 -4.38
C VAL A 45 -19.65 -7.78 -3.40
N PHE A 46 -18.50 -7.17 -3.68
CA PHE A 46 -17.29 -7.42 -2.91
C PHE A 46 -17.35 -6.91 -1.48
N TYR A 47 -16.96 -7.79 -0.56
CA TYR A 47 -16.52 -7.41 0.77
C TYR A 47 -15.47 -8.40 1.27
N ASN A 48 -14.30 -7.90 1.65
CA ASN A 48 -13.24 -8.70 2.24
C ASN A 48 -12.95 -8.24 3.68
N PRO A 49 -13.30 -9.04 4.70
CA PRO A 49 -12.96 -8.76 6.10
C PRO A 49 -11.45 -8.62 6.34
N ALA A 50 -10.61 -9.32 5.57
CA ALA A 50 -9.16 -9.27 5.72
C ALA A 50 -8.55 -7.90 5.30
N ALA A 51 -9.31 -7.05 4.62
CA ALA A 51 -8.89 -5.71 4.22
C ALA A 51 -9.16 -4.63 5.30
N VAL A 52 -9.59 -5.03 6.51
CA VAL A 52 -9.80 -4.09 7.64
C VAL A 52 -8.54 -3.27 7.96
N VAL A 53 -7.35 -3.86 7.86
CA VAL A 53 -6.07 -3.14 8.08
C VAL A 53 -5.85 -2.04 7.05
N SER A 54 -6.22 -2.29 5.78
CA SER A 54 -6.17 -1.29 4.71
C SER A 54 -7.12 -0.13 4.98
N ARG A 55 -8.32 -0.42 5.50
CA ARG A 55 -9.34 0.60 5.79
C ARG A 55 -9.03 1.39 7.08
N ASP A 56 -8.57 0.72 8.13
CA ASP A 56 -8.10 1.38 9.36
C ASP A 56 -6.98 2.38 9.07
N LEU A 57 -5.96 1.95 8.31
CA LEU A 57 -4.84 2.83 7.95
C LEU A 57 -5.26 3.97 7.01
N THR A 58 -6.27 3.79 6.15
CA THR A 58 -6.86 4.92 5.41
C THR A 58 -7.39 5.97 6.39
N ILE A 59 -8.19 5.58 7.39
CA ILE A 59 -8.72 6.54 8.38
C ILE A 59 -7.60 7.22 9.16
N ALA A 60 -6.61 6.46 9.64
CA ALA A 60 -5.48 7.01 10.39
C ALA A 60 -4.64 7.99 9.57
N VAL A 61 -4.35 7.67 8.31
CA VAL A 61 -3.61 8.55 7.38
C VAL A 61 -4.37 9.85 7.13
N LEU A 62 -5.68 9.77 6.89
CA LEU A 62 -6.50 10.95 6.65
C LEU A 62 -6.58 11.85 7.89
N LYS A 63 -6.69 11.26 9.09
CA LYS A 63 -6.70 12.02 10.35
C LYS A 63 -5.35 12.68 10.60
N ALA A 64 -4.25 11.95 10.44
CA ALA A 64 -2.90 12.47 10.64
C ALA A 64 -2.58 13.64 9.69
N PHE A 65 -3.09 13.61 8.45
CA PHE A 65 -2.80 14.65 7.47
C PHE A 65 -3.74 15.86 7.52
N TYR A 66 -5.04 15.62 7.64
CA TYR A 66 -6.06 16.68 7.58
C TYR A 66 -6.57 17.14 8.94
N GLY A 67 -6.22 16.44 10.03
CA GLY A 67 -6.72 16.71 11.36
C GLY A 67 -8.25 16.68 11.40
N SER A 68 -8.85 17.71 11.99
CA SER A 68 -10.30 17.90 12.08
C SER A 68 -10.94 18.49 10.83
N ARG A 69 -10.17 18.86 9.80
CA ARG A 69 -10.73 19.44 8.57
C ARG A 69 -11.55 18.41 7.81
N ASP A 70 -12.77 18.76 7.44
CA ASP A 70 -13.59 17.99 6.49
C ASP A 70 -12.92 17.92 5.11
N ILE A 71 -13.05 16.77 4.45
CA ILE A 71 -12.43 16.50 3.15
C ILE A 71 -13.47 16.19 2.08
N ALA A 72 -13.15 16.51 0.82
CA ALA A 72 -13.87 15.99 -0.35
C ALA A 72 -13.16 14.74 -0.87
N PHE A 73 -13.86 13.60 -1.00
CA PHE A 73 -13.21 12.34 -1.43
C PHE A 73 -13.98 11.55 -2.49
N ILE A 74 -13.27 10.69 -3.23
CA ILE A 74 -13.87 9.72 -4.16
C ILE A 74 -13.34 8.31 -3.89
N GLU A 75 -14.25 7.35 -3.76
CA GLU A 75 -13.95 5.93 -3.86
C GLU A 75 -14.56 5.38 -5.16
N PRO A 76 -13.80 5.32 -6.27
CA PRO A 76 -14.32 4.93 -7.57
C PRO A 76 -14.65 3.44 -7.72
N LEU A 77 -14.22 2.58 -6.79
CA LEU A 77 -14.34 1.13 -6.81
C LEU A 77 -14.78 0.62 -5.42
N ALA A 78 -15.99 0.99 -5.02
CA ALA A 78 -16.42 0.98 -3.63
C ALA A 78 -16.97 -0.38 -3.14
N GLY A 79 -17.39 -1.28 -4.04
CA GLY A 79 -18.04 -2.54 -3.66
C GLY A 79 -19.24 -2.32 -2.74
N THR A 80 -19.15 -2.75 -1.48
CA THR A 80 -20.20 -2.50 -0.48
C THR A 80 -20.22 -1.07 0.09
N GLY A 81 -19.25 -0.23 -0.27
CA GLY A 81 -19.12 1.16 0.21
C GLY A 81 -18.45 1.30 1.57
N VAL A 82 -17.98 0.20 2.17
CA VAL A 82 -17.47 0.18 3.55
C VAL A 82 -16.41 1.24 3.82
N ARG A 83 -15.48 1.45 2.88
CA ARG A 83 -14.36 2.36 3.10
C ARG A 83 -14.82 3.82 3.05
N GLY A 84 -15.56 4.23 2.03
CA GLY A 84 -16.12 5.57 1.91
C GLY A 84 -17.06 5.92 3.06
N ILE A 85 -17.90 4.97 3.49
CA ILE A 85 -18.77 5.13 4.66
C ILE A 85 -17.93 5.31 5.94
N ARG A 86 -16.86 4.52 6.12
CA ARG A 86 -15.92 4.72 7.24
C ARG A 86 -15.22 6.07 7.18
N ILE A 87 -14.84 6.57 6.00
CA ILE A 87 -14.26 7.91 5.86
C ILE A 87 -15.26 8.97 6.33
N ALA A 88 -16.51 8.93 5.85
CA ALA A 88 -17.53 9.90 6.26
C ALA A 88 -17.84 9.85 7.77
N VAL A 89 -17.94 8.66 8.36
CA VAL A 89 -18.27 8.49 9.79
C VAL A 89 -17.08 8.76 10.70
N GLU A 90 -15.90 8.22 10.39
CA GLU A 90 -14.75 8.19 11.31
C GLU A 90 -13.78 9.36 11.10
N LYS A 91 -13.74 9.97 9.90
CA LYS A 91 -12.86 11.10 9.55
C LYS A 91 -13.61 12.41 9.29
N GLY A 92 -14.81 12.34 8.73
CA GLY A 92 -15.62 13.50 8.36
C GLY A 92 -15.28 14.05 6.97
N GLY A 93 -16.31 14.48 6.24
CA GLY A 93 -16.19 15.00 4.88
C GLY A 93 -17.46 14.80 4.06
N TRP A 94 -17.37 15.14 2.77
CA TRP A 94 -18.33 14.75 1.73
C TRP A 94 -17.60 13.85 0.73
N GLY A 95 -18.29 12.85 0.20
CA GLY A 95 -17.64 11.98 -0.78
C GLY A 95 -18.56 11.30 -1.76
N ILE A 96 -17.93 10.84 -2.84
CA ILE A 96 -18.55 10.08 -3.90
C ILE A 96 -18.13 8.61 -3.79
N LEU A 97 -19.11 7.72 -3.69
CA LEU A 97 -18.92 6.28 -3.76
C LEU A 97 -19.41 5.79 -5.11
N ASN A 98 -18.59 5.02 -5.81
CA ASN A 98 -18.94 4.50 -7.12
C ASN A 98 -18.53 3.05 -7.26
N ASP A 99 -19.30 2.31 -8.03
CA ASP A 99 -18.91 1.00 -8.53
C ASP A 99 -19.52 0.80 -9.92
N VAL A 100 -18.91 -0.04 -10.76
CA VAL A 100 -19.48 -0.33 -12.08
C VAL A 100 -20.66 -1.31 -11.97
N ASP A 101 -20.70 -2.11 -10.92
CA ASP A 101 -21.76 -3.10 -10.69
C ASP A 101 -23.04 -2.45 -10.13
N PRO A 102 -24.19 -2.50 -10.83
CA PRO A 102 -25.43 -1.93 -10.32
C PRO A 102 -25.91 -2.59 -9.02
N ARG A 103 -25.47 -3.82 -8.70
CA ARG A 103 -25.76 -4.46 -7.40
C ARG A 103 -25.00 -3.80 -6.27
N ALA A 104 -23.81 -3.25 -6.52
CA ALA A 104 -23.06 -2.51 -5.52
C ALA A 104 -23.82 -1.25 -5.09
N LEU A 105 -24.51 -0.57 -6.03
CA LEU A 105 -25.37 0.58 -5.71
C LEU A 105 -26.42 0.21 -4.64
N TYR A 106 -27.05 -0.96 -4.77
CA TYR A 106 -28.00 -1.46 -3.77
C TYR A 106 -27.38 -1.60 -2.37
N TYR A 107 -26.18 -2.18 -2.26
CA TYR A 107 -25.50 -2.31 -0.98
C TYR A 107 -25.03 -0.95 -0.43
N MET A 108 -24.43 -0.11 -1.27
CA MET A 108 -23.94 1.21 -0.89
C MET A 108 -25.07 2.07 -0.31
N SER A 109 -26.21 2.18 -1.02
CA SER A 109 -27.36 2.98 -0.55
C SER A 109 -27.89 2.50 0.80
N ARG A 110 -28.04 1.18 0.97
CA ARG A 110 -28.51 0.60 2.24
C ARG A 110 -27.51 0.80 3.38
N ASN A 111 -26.22 0.73 3.07
CA ASN A 111 -25.17 0.92 4.07
C ASN A 111 -25.03 2.38 4.48
N ILE A 112 -25.26 3.33 3.57
CA ILE A 112 -25.37 4.77 3.88
C ILE A 112 -26.54 5.02 4.83
N GLU A 113 -27.72 4.48 4.52
CA GLU A 113 -28.92 4.58 5.37
C GLU A 113 -28.69 3.96 6.75
N LEU A 114 -28.09 2.75 6.80
CA LEU A 114 -27.79 2.03 8.04
C LEU A 114 -26.87 2.82 9.00
N ASN A 115 -26.05 3.73 8.46
CA ASN A 115 -25.16 4.59 9.25
C ASN A 115 -25.69 6.03 9.39
N ASN A 116 -26.96 6.28 9.05
CA ASN A 116 -27.62 7.59 9.14
C ASN A 116 -26.86 8.71 8.39
N LEU A 117 -26.19 8.38 7.30
CA LEU A 117 -25.51 9.36 6.45
C LEU A 117 -26.52 9.99 5.50
N SER A 118 -26.54 11.32 5.43
CA SER A 118 -27.40 12.04 4.49
C SER A 118 -26.85 11.95 3.06
N PRO A 119 -27.72 12.07 2.03
CA PRO A 119 -27.27 12.25 0.65
C PRO A 119 -26.34 13.46 0.44
N GLU A 120 -26.45 14.47 1.31
CA GLU A 120 -25.55 15.64 1.32
C GLU A 120 -24.14 15.33 1.85
N LYS A 121 -23.93 14.16 2.45
CA LYS A 121 -22.62 13.68 2.90
C LYS A 121 -22.02 12.64 1.96
N ILE A 122 -22.86 11.79 1.38
CA ILE A 122 -22.40 10.76 0.43
C ILE A 122 -23.30 10.71 -0.79
N GLU A 123 -22.67 10.84 -1.96
CA GLU A 123 -23.28 10.59 -3.25
C GLU A 123 -22.88 9.22 -3.78
N VAL A 124 -23.79 8.52 -4.45
CA VAL A 124 -23.57 7.19 -4.99
C VAL A 124 -23.82 7.14 -6.48
N TYR A 125 -22.92 6.48 -7.21
CA TYR A 125 -23.03 6.29 -8.65
C TYR A 125 -22.76 4.85 -9.07
N SER A 126 -23.29 4.51 -10.25
CA SER A 126 -22.98 3.27 -10.96
C SER A 126 -22.34 3.61 -12.32
N GLN A 127 -21.06 3.97 -12.32
CA GLN A 127 -20.31 4.36 -13.52
C GLN A 127 -18.99 3.59 -13.64
N GLU A 128 -18.45 3.51 -14.85
CA GLU A 128 -17.05 3.09 -15.02
C GLU A 128 -16.12 4.12 -14.35
N ALA A 129 -15.12 3.63 -13.62
CA ALA A 129 -14.28 4.45 -12.74
C ALA A 129 -13.54 5.58 -13.47
N ASN A 130 -12.96 5.33 -14.64
CA ASN A 130 -12.33 6.39 -15.43
C ASN A 130 -13.34 7.42 -15.91
N SER A 131 -14.52 7.00 -16.38
CA SER A 131 -15.58 7.95 -16.77
C SER A 131 -15.97 8.85 -15.60
N LEU A 132 -16.22 8.30 -14.42
CA LEU A 132 -16.50 9.09 -13.20
C LEU A 132 -15.37 10.07 -12.89
N LEU A 133 -14.13 9.61 -12.81
CA LEU A 133 -12.98 10.41 -12.41
C LEU A 133 -12.66 11.53 -13.41
N ASN A 134 -12.84 11.29 -14.71
CA ASN A 134 -12.69 12.34 -15.72
C ASN A 134 -13.89 13.30 -15.69
N ASN A 135 -15.11 12.84 -15.45
CA ASN A 135 -16.26 13.73 -15.30
C ASN A 135 -16.13 14.63 -14.05
N ALA A 136 -15.53 14.11 -12.98
CA ALA A 136 -15.27 14.87 -11.76
C ALA A 136 -14.45 16.14 -12.00
N THR A 137 -13.59 16.19 -13.05
CA THR A 137 -12.81 17.39 -13.37
C THR A 137 -13.66 18.57 -13.84
N PHE A 138 -14.89 18.31 -14.31
CA PHE A 138 -15.82 19.34 -14.80
C PHE A 138 -16.78 19.85 -13.72
N THR A 139 -16.77 19.24 -12.52
CA THR A 139 -17.65 19.63 -11.41
C THR A 139 -17.22 20.96 -10.76
N GLY A 140 -15.99 21.40 -10.99
CA GLY A 140 -15.37 22.52 -10.26
C GLY A 140 -14.93 22.16 -8.84
N ILE A 141 -15.17 20.93 -8.38
CA ILE A 141 -14.77 20.45 -7.05
C ILE A 141 -13.35 19.89 -7.13
N ALA A 142 -12.48 20.36 -6.25
CA ALA A 142 -11.14 19.83 -6.05
C ALA A 142 -11.18 18.78 -4.94
N PHE A 143 -10.80 17.53 -5.26
CA PHE A 143 -10.87 16.42 -4.30
C PHE A 143 -9.60 16.32 -3.46
N ASP A 144 -9.78 16.24 -2.14
CA ASP A 144 -8.70 16.09 -1.17
C ASP A 144 -8.18 14.66 -1.13
N TYR A 145 -9.03 13.67 -1.40
CA TYR A 145 -8.65 12.28 -1.32
C TYR A 145 -9.30 11.40 -2.39
N ILE A 146 -8.52 10.51 -2.98
CA ILE A 146 -9.03 9.44 -3.85
C ILE A 146 -8.46 8.10 -3.40
N ASP A 147 -9.30 7.08 -3.33
CA ASP A 147 -8.90 5.73 -2.94
C ASP A 147 -9.10 4.73 -4.08
N LEU A 148 -8.01 4.34 -4.75
CA LEU A 148 -8.00 3.30 -5.77
C LEU A 148 -7.75 1.92 -5.13
N ASP A 149 -8.80 1.12 -4.98
CA ASP A 149 -8.73 -0.25 -4.43
C ASP A 149 -9.25 -1.32 -5.40
N PRO A 150 -8.63 -1.50 -6.58
CA PRO A 150 -9.12 -2.43 -7.59
C PRO A 150 -8.80 -3.89 -7.30
N TYR A 151 -9.54 -4.76 -7.98
CA TYR A 151 -9.10 -6.13 -8.20
C TYR A 151 -7.89 -6.19 -9.14
N GLY A 152 -6.81 -6.78 -8.65
CA GLY A 152 -5.55 -6.87 -9.35
C GLY A 152 -4.80 -5.54 -9.35
N SER A 153 -4.84 -4.85 -10.48
CA SER A 153 -3.93 -3.73 -10.77
C SER A 153 -4.60 -2.37 -10.75
N PRO A 154 -3.94 -1.35 -10.20
CA PRO A 154 -4.37 0.05 -10.34
C PRO A 154 -4.06 0.68 -11.69
N THR A 155 -3.17 0.09 -12.50
CA THR A 155 -2.74 0.64 -13.80
C THR A 155 -3.87 1.22 -14.66
N PRO A 156 -5.05 0.58 -14.83
CA PRO A 156 -6.10 1.11 -15.69
C PRO A 156 -6.74 2.42 -15.21
N PHE A 157 -6.51 2.85 -13.97
CA PHE A 157 -7.25 3.97 -13.34
C PHE A 157 -6.34 5.13 -12.90
N ILE A 158 -5.03 4.90 -12.84
CA ILE A 158 -4.06 5.84 -12.24
C ILE A 158 -4.15 7.24 -12.84
N ASP A 159 -4.10 7.36 -14.17
CA ASP A 159 -4.07 8.67 -14.82
C ASP A 159 -5.34 9.47 -14.53
N SER A 160 -6.50 8.82 -14.62
CA SER A 160 -7.79 9.48 -14.35
C SER A 160 -7.90 9.90 -12.90
N ALA A 161 -7.35 9.12 -11.96
CA ALA A 161 -7.40 9.43 -10.54
C ALA A 161 -6.59 10.67 -10.15
N PHE A 162 -5.51 11.01 -10.87
CA PHE A 162 -4.75 12.22 -10.55
C PHE A 162 -5.47 13.52 -10.99
N LYS A 163 -6.31 13.45 -12.02
CA LYS A 163 -6.89 14.65 -12.65
C LYS A 163 -7.87 15.46 -11.78
N PRO A 164 -8.75 14.87 -10.94
CA PRO A 164 -9.66 15.63 -10.10
C PRO A 164 -9.08 16.00 -8.72
N LEU A 165 -7.85 15.56 -8.40
CA LEU A 165 -7.22 15.89 -7.12
C LEU A 165 -6.94 17.39 -6.98
N ALA A 166 -7.11 17.91 -5.77
CA ALA A 166 -6.72 19.24 -5.37
C ALA A 166 -5.21 19.46 -5.54
N ARG A 167 -4.77 20.74 -5.50
CA ARG A 167 -3.36 21.11 -5.70
C ARG A 167 -2.41 20.38 -4.75
N SER A 168 -2.83 20.18 -3.49
CA SER A 168 -2.13 19.37 -2.50
C SER A 168 -3.13 18.41 -1.87
N ALA A 169 -3.06 17.14 -2.24
CA ALA A 169 -4.06 16.14 -1.89
C ALA A 169 -3.39 14.82 -1.47
N LEU A 170 -4.18 13.87 -1.00
CA LEU A 170 -3.75 12.50 -0.76
C LEU A 170 -4.36 11.56 -1.80
N ILE A 171 -3.65 10.49 -2.12
CA ILE A 171 -4.20 9.36 -2.87
C ILE A 171 -3.77 8.05 -2.22
N GLY A 172 -4.75 7.17 -2.01
CA GLY A 172 -4.55 5.80 -1.58
C GLY A 172 -4.60 4.87 -2.80
N ILE A 173 -3.63 3.99 -2.96
CA ILE A 173 -3.56 3.05 -4.07
C ILE A 173 -3.27 1.66 -3.53
N SER A 174 -4.12 0.69 -3.89
CA SER A 174 -3.90 -0.72 -3.64
C SER A 174 -3.52 -1.47 -4.92
N ALA A 175 -2.73 -2.52 -4.76
CA ALA A 175 -2.47 -3.51 -5.81
C ALA A 175 -2.51 -4.91 -5.21
N THR A 176 -3.45 -5.74 -5.67
CA THR A 176 -3.57 -7.16 -5.29
C THR A 176 -2.91 -8.09 -6.31
N ASP A 177 -2.43 -7.57 -7.45
CA ASP A 177 -1.68 -8.33 -8.45
C ASP A 177 -0.20 -8.53 -8.09
N THR A 178 0.00 -9.17 -6.94
CA THR A 178 1.32 -9.52 -6.40
C THR A 178 2.12 -10.42 -7.33
N ALA A 179 1.49 -11.32 -8.08
CA ALA A 179 2.21 -12.26 -8.95
C ALA A 179 3.08 -11.57 -10.04
N PRO A 180 2.56 -10.60 -10.83
CA PRO A 180 3.40 -9.74 -11.66
C PRO A 180 4.48 -8.96 -10.88
N LEU A 181 4.12 -8.31 -9.77
CA LEU A 181 5.02 -7.43 -9.02
C LEU A 181 6.16 -8.17 -8.31
N THR A 182 5.93 -9.42 -7.91
CA THR A 182 6.93 -10.36 -7.36
C THR A 182 7.56 -11.25 -8.43
N CYS A 183 7.31 -10.95 -9.71
CA CYS A 183 7.94 -11.60 -10.85
C CYS A 183 7.65 -13.09 -11.09
N SER A 184 6.70 -13.69 -10.37
CA SER A 184 6.19 -15.03 -10.72
C SER A 184 5.50 -15.06 -12.09
N HIS A 185 4.89 -13.94 -12.52
CA HIS A 185 4.29 -13.78 -13.86
C HIS A 185 5.02 -12.70 -14.70
N SER A 186 6.26 -12.96 -15.09
CA SER A 186 7.17 -12.01 -15.75
C SER A 186 6.61 -11.30 -16.99
N ARG A 187 5.94 -12.03 -17.91
CA ARG A 187 5.33 -11.42 -19.11
C ARG A 187 4.25 -10.40 -18.77
N LYS A 188 3.49 -10.64 -17.69
CA LYS A 188 2.45 -9.72 -17.22
C LYS A 188 3.08 -8.53 -16.49
N ALA A 189 4.16 -8.75 -15.74
CA ALA A 189 4.94 -7.69 -15.11
C ALA A 189 5.46 -6.68 -16.15
N LEU A 190 6.04 -7.17 -17.25
CA LEU A 190 6.53 -6.32 -18.35
C LEU A 190 5.40 -5.50 -18.99
N ARG A 191 4.30 -6.14 -19.42
CA ARG A 191 3.22 -5.42 -20.13
C ARG A 191 2.48 -4.42 -19.27
N ARG A 192 2.38 -4.66 -17.96
CA ARG A 192 1.54 -3.86 -17.05
C ARG A 192 2.31 -2.76 -16.32
N TYR A 193 3.52 -3.08 -15.86
CA TYR A 193 4.32 -2.22 -15.01
C TYR A 193 5.68 -1.86 -15.61
N TRP A 194 5.99 -2.40 -16.81
CA TRP A 194 7.27 -2.19 -17.50
C TRP A 194 8.44 -2.76 -16.69
N ILE A 195 8.18 -3.83 -15.96
CA ILE A 195 9.15 -4.51 -15.10
C ILE A 195 9.82 -5.64 -15.87
N ARG A 196 11.15 -5.63 -15.95
CA ARG A 196 11.95 -6.79 -16.32
C ARG A 196 12.27 -7.58 -15.05
N CYS A 197 11.86 -8.84 -15.05
CA CYS A 197 11.93 -9.66 -13.86
C CYS A 197 13.31 -10.28 -13.63
N LEU A 198 13.71 -10.28 -12.36
CA LEU A 198 14.92 -10.88 -11.85
C LEU A 198 14.56 -11.64 -10.56
N ASP A 199 15.15 -12.81 -10.37
CA ASP A 199 15.02 -13.54 -9.10
C ASP A 199 15.92 -12.87 -8.05
N VAL A 200 15.30 -12.42 -6.97
CA VAL A 200 15.96 -11.69 -5.87
C VAL A 200 15.46 -12.22 -4.53
N ASP A 201 16.19 -11.96 -3.45
CA ASP A 201 15.75 -12.32 -2.09
C ASP A 201 14.80 -11.30 -1.45
N PHE A 202 14.52 -10.19 -2.14
CA PHE A 202 13.68 -9.10 -1.65
C PHE A 202 12.52 -8.77 -2.59
N GLU A 203 11.98 -9.77 -3.27
CA GLU A 203 11.04 -9.64 -4.39
C GLU A 203 9.79 -8.83 -4.04
N LYS A 204 9.32 -8.95 -2.80
CA LYS A 204 8.16 -8.21 -2.31
C LYS A 204 8.41 -6.71 -2.19
N GLU A 205 9.58 -6.32 -1.71
CA GLU A 205 9.96 -4.90 -1.64
C GLU A 205 10.30 -4.35 -3.02
N LEU A 206 10.99 -5.14 -3.85
CA LEU A 206 11.27 -4.77 -5.23
C LEU A 206 9.98 -4.45 -5.98
N GLY A 207 8.95 -5.30 -5.85
CA GLY A 207 7.62 -5.07 -6.41
C GLY A 207 6.99 -3.76 -5.94
N MET A 208 7.09 -3.44 -4.65
CA MET A 208 6.61 -2.16 -4.10
C MET A 208 7.34 -0.97 -4.73
N ARG A 209 8.67 -1.01 -4.79
CA ARG A 209 9.48 0.08 -5.35
C ARG A 209 9.24 0.30 -6.84
N LEU A 210 9.03 -0.78 -7.59
CA LEU A 210 8.70 -0.71 -9.01
C LEU A 210 7.29 -0.14 -9.23
N LEU A 211 6.31 -0.55 -8.42
CA LEU A 211 4.96 0.02 -8.45
C LEU A 211 4.99 1.53 -8.12
N THR A 212 5.76 1.92 -7.10
CA THR A 212 5.97 3.34 -6.75
C THR A 212 6.58 4.13 -7.90
N ALA A 213 7.65 3.63 -8.53
CA ALA A 213 8.29 4.30 -9.66
C ALA A 213 7.34 4.42 -10.86
N TYR A 214 6.55 3.36 -11.13
CA TYR A 214 5.54 3.38 -12.18
C TYR A 214 4.48 4.46 -11.91
N ILE A 215 3.89 4.51 -10.72
CA ILE A 215 2.91 5.53 -10.32
C ILE A 215 3.51 6.93 -10.43
N ALA A 216 4.75 7.12 -9.96
CA ALA A 216 5.45 8.40 -10.02
C ALA A 216 5.62 8.91 -11.45
N ARG A 217 6.01 8.05 -12.39
CA ARG A 217 6.10 8.42 -13.81
C ARG A 217 4.75 8.82 -14.41
N ARG A 218 3.68 8.09 -14.08
CA ARG A 218 2.32 8.42 -14.56
C ARG A 218 1.84 9.76 -14.02
N ALA A 219 2.09 10.04 -12.74
CA ALA A 219 1.74 11.31 -12.14
C ALA A 219 2.55 12.48 -12.70
N ALA A 220 3.87 12.28 -12.89
CA ALA A 220 4.76 13.31 -13.42
C ALA A 220 4.39 13.71 -14.86
N ALA A 221 3.88 12.78 -15.68
CA ALA A 221 3.34 13.10 -17.01
C ALA A 221 2.10 14.02 -16.98
N LEU A 222 1.51 14.22 -15.79
CA LEU A 222 0.40 15.14 -15.53
C LEU A 222 0.83 16.31 -14.62
N ASP A 223 2.12 16.66 -14.62
CA ASP A 223 2.73 17.71 -13.78
C ASP A 223 2.44 17.57 -12.28
N THR A 224 2.28 16.33 -11.81
CA THR A 224 1.93 16.02 -10.43
C THR A 224 3.06 15.24 -9.75
N ALA A 225 3.65 15.86 -8.73
CA ALA A 225 4.62 15.24 -7.84
C ALA A 225 3.90 14.26 -6.90
N VAL A 226 4.47 13.06 -6.70
CA VAL A 226 3.93 12.08 -5.75
C VAL A 226 5.00 11.63 -4.76
N LYS A 227 4.80 11.95 -3.48
CA LYS A 227 5.70 11.57 -2.39
C LYS A 227 5.07 10.45 -1.57
N PRO A 228 5.69 9.26 -1.45
CA PRO A 228 5.22 8.21 -0.55
C PRO A 228 5.19 8.71 0.90
N LEU A 229 4.06 8.55 1.56
CA LEU A 229 3.89 8.85 2.98
C LEU A 229 3.94 7.59 3.82
N VAL A 230 3.20 6.56 3.41
CA VAL A 230 3.17 5.24 4.02
C VAL A 230 2.98 4.21 2.92
N ALA A 231 3.84 3.20 2.86
CA ALA A 231 3.67 2.08 1.94
C ALA A 231 3.90 0.77 2.69
N PHE A 232 3.00 -0.19 2.48
CA PHE A 232 3.13 -1.50 3.11
C PHE A 232 2.55 -2.63 2.27
N MET A 233 3.08 -3.83 2.49
CA MET A 233 2.45 -5.08 2.10
C MET A 233 1.78 -5.73 3.31
N HIS A 234 0.53 -6.15 3.16
CA HIS A 234 -0.13 -6.97 4.17
C HIS A 234 -0.83 -8.14 3.50
N ARG A 235 -0.53 -9.36 3.95
CA ARG A 235 -0.98 -10.60 3.29
C ARG A 235 -0.57 -10.63 1.81
N HIS A 236 -1.53 -10.45 0.89
CA HIS A 236 -1.32 -10.55 -0.56
C HIS A 236 -1.69 -9.27 -1.32
N TYR A 237 -1.56 -8.11 -0.69
CA TYR A 237 -1.74 -6.82 -1.36
C TYR A 237 -0.67 -5.81 -0.94
N TYR A 238 -0.35 -4.92 -1.89
CA TYR A 238 0.37 -3.68 -1.65
C TYR A 238 -0.61 -2.56 -1.39
N ARG A 239 -0.25 -1.66 -0.48
CA ARG A 239 -0.98 -0.43 -0.20
C ARG A 239 -0.01 0.72 -0.09
N LEU A 240 -0.29 1.81 -0.80
CA LEU A 240 0.51 3.02 -0.84
C LEU A 240 -0.38 4.23 -0.58
N PHE A 241 0.10 5.14 0.25
CA PHE A 241 -0.47 6.44 0.46
C PHE A 241 0.54 7.48 -0.01
N PHE A 242 0.14 8.34 -0.94
CA PHE A 242 0.97 9.41 -1.47
C PHE A 242 0.40 10.77 -1.09
N LYS A 243 1.29 11.72 -0.81
CA LYS A 243 0.97 13.15 -0.98
C LYS A 243 1.17 13.51 -2.43
N THR A 244 0.18 14.13 -3.04
CA THR A 244 0.25 14.65 -4.40
C THR A 244 0.37 16.17 -4.38
N THR A 245 1.27 16.74 -5.18
CA THR A 245 1.39 18.19 -5.36
C THR A 245 1.39 18.52 -6.85
N ARG A 246 0.47 19.38 -7.31
CA ARG A 246 0.49 19.90 -8.71
C ARG A 246 1.61 20.92 -8.87
N ASN A 247 2.77 20.45 -9.30
CA ASN A 247 3.99 21.21 -9.48
C ASN A 247 4.97 20.42 -10.38
N ALA A 248 5.12 20.87 -11.62
CA ALA A 248 6.00 20.22 -12.60
C ALA A 248 7.46 20.15 -12.15
N GLU A 249 7.98 21.20 -11.51
CA GLU A 249 9.36 21.24 -11.03
C GLU A 249 9.59 20.25 -9.89
N GLU A 250 8.66 20.16 -8.94
CA GLU A 250 8.72 19.17 -7.87
C GLU A 250 8.60 17.74 -8.42
N ALA A 251 7.76 17.54 -9.43
CA ALA A 251 7.61 16.25 -10.10
C ALA A 251 8.90 15.84 -10.81
N TYR A 252 9.51 16.75 -11.57
CA TYR A 252 10.82 16.53 -12.21
C TYR A 252 11.89 16.15 -11.19
N ARG A 253 12.04 16.94 -10.12
CA ARG A 253 13.03 16.69 -9.07
C ARG A 253 12.83 15.32 -8.41
N LEU A 254 11.60 14.94 -8.06
CA LEU A 254 11.34 13.63 -7.47
C LEU A 254 11.69 12.49 -8.44
N ILE A 255 11.39 12.64 -9.72
CA ILE A 255 11.74 11.63 -10.73
C ILE A 255 13.27 11.50 -10.85
N ASP A 256 13.98 12.63 -10.98
CA ASP A 256 15.44 12.67 -11.13
C ASP A 256 16.17 12.10 -9.89
N GLU A 257 15.70 12.44 -8.69
CA GLU A 257 16.35 12.02 -7.45
C GLU A 257 16.00 10.60 -7.01
N CYS A 258 14.77 10.13 -7.29
CA CYS A 258 14.21 8.92 -6.70
C CYS A 258 13.97 7.78 -7.67
N ILE A 259 14.07 7.98 -8.99
CA ILE A 259 14.08 6.88 -9.96
C ILE A 259 15.52 6.58 -10.34
N GLY A 260 16.01 5.42 -9.92
CA GLY A 260 17.37 4.99 -10.19
C GLY A 260 17.47 3.49 -10.31
N TYR A 261 18.52 2.94 -9.72
CA TYR A 261 18.95 1.57 -9.93
C TYR A 261 19.16 0.83 -8.60
N ILE A 262 18.97 -0.48 -8.63
CA ILE A 262 19.49 -1.41 -7.61
C ILE A 262 20.54 -2.28 -8.26
N TRP A 263 21.77 -2.23 -7.77
CA TRP A 263 22.76 -3.28 -8.08
C TRP A 263 22.51 -4.46 -7.15
N TYR A 264 22.58 -5.68 -7.66
CA TYR A 264 22.36 -6.90 -6.89
C TYR A 264 23.38 -7.97 -7.24
N CYS A 265 23.90 -8.68 -6.25
CA CYS A 265 24.81 -9.81 -6.42
C CYS A 265 24.07 -11.11 -6.08
N PRO A 266 23.55 -11.89 -7.06
CA PRO A 266 22.70 -13.04 -6.75
C PRO A 266 23.36 -14.12 -5.91
N SER A 267 24.68 -14.30 -6.06
CA SER A 267 25.45 -15.33 -5.35
C SER A 267 25.78 -14.97 -3.90
N THR A 268 25.77 -13.67 -3.56
CA THR A 268 26.18 -13.15 -2.24
C THR A 268 25.09 -12.32 -1.56
N LEU A 269 23.96 -12.08 -2.24
CA LEU A 269 22.81 -11.29 -1.80
C LEU A 269 23.11 -9.82 -1.48
N GLU A 270 24.28 -9.30 -1.84
CA GLU A 270 24.61 -7.89 -1.67
C GLU A 270 23.76 -7.04 -2.61
N ARG A 271 23.30 -5.88 -2.14
CA ARG A 271 22.66 -4.86 -2.97
C ARG A 271 22.78 -3.49 -2.34
N GLY A 272 22.53 -2.49 -3.16
CA GLY A 272 22.37 -1.11 -2.75
C GLY A 272 21.71 -0.31 -3.85
N PHE A 273 21.43 0.96 -3.55
CA PHE A 273 20.92 1.90 -4.54
C PHE A 273 22.07 2.58 -5.28
N ALA A 274 21.78 2.97 -6.52
CA ALA A 274 22.61 3.84 -7.34
C ALA A 274 21.73 4.82 -8.10
N ARG A 275 22.19 6.05 -8.29
CA ARG A 275 21.46 7.05 -9.09
C ARG A 275 21.79 6.93 -10.56
N LYS A 276 23.03 6.54 -10.86
CA LYS A 276 23.53 6.38 -12.23
C LYS A 276 23.97 4.94 -12.49
N PRO A 277 23.85 4.43 -13.72
CA PRO A 277 24.32 3.09 -14.07
C PRO A 277 25.80 2.85 -13.70
N GLU A 278 26.66 3.85 -13.91
CA GLU A 278 28.11 3.70 -13.71
C GLU A 278 28.47 3.49 -12.22
N GLU A 279 27.69 4.07 -11.29
CA GLU A 279 27.84 3.85 -9.84
C GLU A 279 27.49 2.40 -9.44
N ALA A 280 26.59 1.77 -10.20
CA ALA A 280 26.12 0.43 -9.97
C ALA A 280 27.04 -0.61 -10.63
N GLU A 281 27.47 -0.34 -11.87
CA GLU A 281 28.33 -1.22 -12.67
C GLU A 281 29.78 -1.30 -12.16
N SER A 282 30.24 -0.25 -11.47
CA SER A 282 31.56 -0.22 -10.84
C SER A 282 31.66 -1.06 -9.56
N ARG A 283 30.54 -1.59 -9.05
CA ARG A 283 30.53 -2.45 -7.87
C ARG A 283 31.06 -3.84 -8.21
N ILE A 284 31.73 -4.44 -7.24
CA ILE A 284 32.24 -5.81 -7.31
C ILE A 284 31.64 -6.55 -6.11
N CYS A 285 31.02 -7.69 -6.38
CA CYS A 285 30.45 -8.55 -5.35
C CYS A 285 31.57 -9.16 -4.49
N LEU A 286 31.27 -9.59 -3.26
CA LEU A 286 32.22 -10.24 -2.34
C LEU A 286 32.93 -11.47 -2.94
N ASN A 287 32.32 -12.12 -3.93
CA ASN A 287 32.91 -13.25 -4.65
C ASN A 287 33.74 -12.85 -5.88
N GLY A 288 33.98 -11.55 -6.11
CA GLY A 288 34.68 -11.01 -7.28
C GLY A 288 33.83 -10.89 -8.55
N GLY A 289 32.56 -11.30 -8.51
CA GLY A 289 31.63 -11.18 -9.63
C GLY A 289 31.13 -9.75 -9.87
N LYS A 290 30.52 -9.52 -11.04
CA LYS A 290 29.79 -8.28 -11.33
C LYS A 290 28.34 -8.37 -10.86
N PRO A 291 27.75 -7.28 -10.36
CA PRO A 291 26.33 -7.25 -10.02
C PRO A 291 25.46 -7.29 -11.28
N VAL A 292 24.21 -7.70 -11.11
CA VAL A 292 23.13 -7.45 -12.05
C VAL A 292 22.42 -6.14 -11.69
N LEU A 293 21.92 -5.44 -12.71
CA LEU A 293 21.29 -4.14 -12.54
C LEU A 293 19.77 -4.23 -12.69
N LEU A 294 19.05 -3.65 -11.73
CA LEU A 294 17.61 -3.42 -11.79
C LEU A 294 17.37 -1.94 -12.02
N GLU A 295 16.79 -1.60 -13.16
CA GLU A 295 16.63 -0.23 -13.60
C GLU A 295 15.23 0.32 -13.30
N GLY A 296 15.14 1.64 -13.19
CA GLY A 296 13.87 2.33 -13.12
C GLY A 296 13.10 2.07 -11.82
N VAL A 297 13.83 1.87 -10.73
CA VAL A 297 13.31 1.51 -9.41
C VAL A 297 13.20 2.76 -8.54
N TRP A 298 12.21 2.80 -7.65
CA TRP A 298 12.14 3.83 -6.62
C TRP A 298 13.22 3.59 -5.56
N ILE A 299 14.25 4.44 -5.51
CA ILE A 299 15.40 4.30 -4.60
C ILE A 299 15.29 5.16 -3.34
N CYS A 300 14.38 6.14 -3.31
CA CYS A 300 14.09 6.93 -2.11
C CYS A 300 13.30 6.12 -1.07
N SER A 301 13.07 6.73 0.10
CA SER A 301 12.22 6.15 1.14
C SER A 301 10.82 5.84 0.61
N LEU A 302 10.26 4.72 1.09
CA LEU A 302 8.87 4.31 0.82
C LEU A 302 7.87 4.91 1.83
N GLY A 303 8.35 5.73 2.76
CA GLY A 303 7.51 6.45 3.71
C GLY A 303 8.19 7.66 4.32
N ASP A 304 7.39 8.54 4.91
CA ASP A 304 7.85 9.72 5.63
C ASP A 304 7.84 9.42 7.14
N LYS A 305 9.02 9.38 7.76
CA LYS A 305 9.16 8.97 9.17
C LYS A 305 8.33 9.81 10.13
N ALA A 306 8.36 11.15 9.95
CA ALA A 306 7.61 12.05 10.81
C ALA A 306 6.10 11.80 10.66
N PHE A 307 5.64 11.66 9.43
CA PHE A 307 4.23 11.37 9.15
C PHE A 307 3.79 9.98 9.65
N ILE A 308 4.61 8.95 9.47
CA ILE A 308 4.33 7.59 10.00
C ILE A 308 4.17 7.62 11.52
N ASN A 309 4.97 8.42 12.23
CA ASN A 309 4.81 8.57 13.67
C ASN A 309 3.50 9.29 14.02
N SER A 310 3.07 10.28 13.25
CA SER A 310 1.73 10.87 13.40
C SER A 310 0.61 9.84 13.17
N VAL A 311 0.73 9.00 12.13
CA VAL A 311 -0.21 7.91 11.87
C VAL A 311 -0.22 6.88 13.00
N LYS A 312 0.94 6.55 13.56
CA LYS A 312 1.05 5.66 14.72
C LYS A 312 0.31 6.23 15.93
N SER A 313 0.48 7.53 16.23
CA SER A 313 -0.27 8.20 17.30
C SER A 313 -1.79 8.15 17.05
N GLU A 314 -2.26 8.40 15.83
CA GLU A 314 -3.68 8.26 15.47
C GLU A 314 -4.19 6.84 15.68
N VAL A 315 -3.37 5.84 15.34
CA VAL A 315 -3.72 4.44 15.54
C VAL A 315 -3.83 4.13 17.04
N GLU A 316 -2.86 4.55 17.85
CA GLU A 316 -2.84 4.31 19.31
C GLU A 316 -4.02 4.98 20.02
N ASN A 317 -4.43 6.17 19.58
CA ASN A 317 -5.55 6.92 20.15
C ASN A 317 -6.94 6.42 19.71
N THR A 318 -7.02 5.57 18.68
CA THR A 318 -8.30 5.12 18.11
C THR A 318 -8.63 3.70 18.55
N TRP A 319 -9.46 3.54 19.60
CA TRP A 319 -9.68 2.26 20.27
C TRP A 319 -10.30 1.14 19.40
N TRP A 320 -11.07 1.50 18.36
CA TRP A 320 -11.76 0.53 17.49
C TRP A 320 -10.91 -0.02 16.32
N PHE A 321 -9.69 0.47 16.13
CA PHE A 321 -8.80 -0.12 15.13
C PHE A 321 -8.29 -1.49 15.56
N SER A 322 -8.10 -2.37 14.57
CA SER A 322 -7.70 -3.76 14.82
C SER A 322 -6.32 -3.88 15.47
N ARG A 323 -6.12 -4.97 16.22
CA ARG A 323 -4.82 -5.31 16.80
C ARG A 323 -3.75 -5.50 15.70
N GLU A 324 -4.16 -6.01 14.56
CA GLU A 324 -3.32 -6.23 13.39
C GLU A 324 -2.82 -4.90 12.81
N THR A 325 -3.69 -3.88 12.73
CA THR A 325 -3.30 -2.51 12.38
C THR A 325 -2.23 -1.96 13.32
N ARG A 326 -2.41 -2.12 14.64
CA ARG A 326 -1.44 -1.69 15.67
C ARG A 326 -0.09 -2.38 15.51
N LYS A 327 -0.09 -3.69 15.29
CA LYS A 327 1.14 -4.45 15.07
C LYS A 327 1.86 -3.97 13.82
N LEU A 328 1.12 -3.79 12.72
CA LEU A 328 1.70 -3.39 11.44
C LEU A 328 2.32 -1.99 11.48
N ILE A 329 1.62 -0.99 12.03
CA ILE A 329 2.15 0.38 12.08
C ILE A 329 3.41 0.49 12.96
N ASN A 330 3.49 -0.31 14.03
CA ASN A 330 4.70 -0.39 14.85
C ASN A 330 5.90 -0.91 14.06
N ILE A 331 5.71 -2.00 13.30
CA ILE A 331 6.76 -2.54 12.42
C ILE A 331 7.19 -1.49 11.39
N ILE A 332 6.23 -0.80 10.74
CA ILE A 332 6.52 0.22 9.72
C ILE A 332 7.27 1.42 10.32
N SER A 333 6.90 1.86 11.53
CA SER A 333 7.53 3.00 12.23
C SER A 333 9.00 2.74 12.56
N ASP A 334 9.36 1.51 12.94
CA ASP A 334 10.75 1.12 13.14
C ASP A 334 11.46 0.92 11.79
N GLU A 335 10.79 0.27 10.83
CA GLU A 335 11.34 -0.11 9.53
C GLU A 335 11.77 1.09 8.68
N VAL A 336 11.01 2.19 8.70
CA VAL A 336 11.26 3.37 7.85
C VAL A 336 12.61 4.06 8.15
N GLU A 337 13.24 3.76 9.29
CA GLU A 337 14.60 4.26 9.58
C GLU A 337 15.67 3.73 8.63
N VAL A 338 15.42 2.60 7.97
CA VAL A 338 16.38 1.93 7.09
C VAL A 338 15.79 1.79 5.70
N ASN A 339 16.29 2.58 4.75
CA ASN A 339 15.80 2.53 3.38
C ASN A 339 16.37 1.35 2.56
N ASN A 340 17.52 0.78 2.95
CA ASN A 340 18.13 -0.32 2.20
C ASN A 340 17.18 -1.52 2.08
N PRO A 341 17.13 -2.22 0.92
CA PRO A 341 16.27 -3.38 0.75
C PRO A 341 16.57 -4.48 1.77
N TYR A 342 15.55 -5.22 2.23
CA TYR A 342 15.74 -6.27 3.25
C TYR A 342 16.52 -7.49 2.74
N VAL A 343 17.28 -8.17 3.61
CA VAL A 343 18.02 -9.43 3.32
C VAL A 343 17.22 -10.59 3.85
N ARG A 344 17.09 -11.67 3.08
CA ARG A 344 16.61 -12.95 3.62
C ARG A 344 17.72 -13.65 4.40
N ILE A 345 17.60 -13.62 5.73
CA ILE A 345 18.62 -14.19 6.62
C ILE A 345 18.76 -15.70 6.42
N ASP A 346 17.68 -16.41 6.13
CA ASP A 346 17.70 -17.85 5.86
C ASP A 346 18.49 -18.19 4.58
N LYS A 347 18.33 -17.37 3.51
CA LYS A 347 19.13 -17.52 2.29
C LYS A 347 20.60 -17.19 2.56
N LEU A 348 20.88 -16.15 3.33
CA LEU A 348 22.24 -15.77 3.69
C LEU A 348 22.95 -16.84 4.54
N CYS A 349 22.27 -17.42 5.53
CA CYS A 349 22.80 -18.53 6.34
C CYS A 349 23.04 -19.79 5.49
N SER A 350 22.18 -20.06 4.50
CA SER A 350 22.38 -21.16 3.54
C SER A 350 23.67 -20.99 2.74
N ILE A 351 23.95 -19.78 2.23
CA ILE A 351 25.21 -19.45 1.54
C ILE A 351 26.42 -19.67 2.47
N LEU A 352 26.30 -19.24 3.73
CA LEU A 352 27.33 -19.40 4.76
C LEU A 352 27.45 -20.83 5.32
N LYS A 353 26.54 -21.74 4.95
CA LYS A 353 26.41 -23.11 5.51
C LYS A 353 26.30 -23.11 7.04
N LYS A 354 25.49 -22.20 7.58
CA LYS A 354 25.26 -22.04 9.03
C LYS A 354 23.80 -22.21 9.43
N SER A 355 23.59 -22.58 10.69
CA SER A 355 22.27 -22.54 11.32
C SER A 355 21.81 -21.10 11.53
N MET A 356 20.51 -20.86 11.40
CA MET A 356 19.94 -19.53 11.57
C MET A 356 19.89 -19.12 13.05
N PRO A 357 20.61 -18.05 13.47
CA PRO A 357 20.48 -17.52 14.82
C PRO A 357 19.11 -16.86 15.04
N LYS A 358 18.74 -16.62 16.30
CA LYS A 358 17.57 -15.79 16.62
C LYS A 358 17.78 -14.36 16.11
N TYR A 359 16.73 -13.74 15.57
CA TYR A 359 16.81 -12.38 15.01
C TYR A 359 17.26 -11.36 16.06
N GLU A 360 16.83 -11.54 17.30
CA GLU A 360 17.16 -10.65 18.42
C GLU A 360 18.68 -10.61 18.65
N VAL A 361 19.34 -11.77 18.57
CA VAL A 361 20.80 -11.90 18.72
C VAL A 361 21.53 -11.23 17.55
N ILE A 362 21.03 -11.40 16.32
CA ILE A 362 21.61 -10.74 15.13
C ILE A 362 21.50 -9.21 15.26
N ILE A 363 20.32 -8.72 15.63
CA ILE A 363 20.04 -7.28 15.78
C ILE A 363 20.87 -6.67 16.92
N GLU A 364 21.00 -7.37 18.05
CA GLU A 364 21.83 -6.93 19.17
C GLU A 364 23.30 -6.82 18.76
N ARG A 365 23.83 -7.83 18.08
CA ARG A 365 25.23 -7.81 17.62
C ARG A 365 25.50 -6.72 16.58
N LEU A 366 24.55 -6.46 15.68
CA LEU A 366 24.64 -5.33 14.74
C LEU A 366 24.62 -3.98 15.47
N ARG A 367 23.79 -3.85 16.51
CA ARG A 367 23.71 -2.63 17.32
C ARG A 367 25.02 -2.34 18.05
N GLU A 368 25.69 -3.37 18.58
CA GLU A 368 27.03 -3.22 19.19
C GLU A 368 28.08 -2.69 18.20
N LEU A 369 27.90 -2.95 16.90
CA LEU A 369 28.73 -2.41 15.81
C LEU A 369 28.26 -1.04 15.31
N GLY A 370 27.27 -0.42 15.96
CA GLY A 370 26.68 0.86 15.52
C GLY A 370 25.79 0.75 14.27
N VAL A 371 25.46 -0.48 13.84
CA VAL A 371 24.59 -0.74 12.69
C VAL A 371 23.14 -0.81 13.14
N LYS A 372 22.28 -0.02 12.49
CA LYS A 372 20.83 -0.11 12.67
C LYS A 372 20.30 -1.30 11.90
N ALA A 373 19.53 -2.14 12.59
CA ALA A 373 18.89 -3.30 12.01
C ALA A 373 17.44 -3.40 12.46
N THR A 374 16.53 -3.68 11.52
CA THR A 374 15.09 -3.76 11.79
C THR A 374 14.48 -4.95 11.07
N ARG A 375 13.44 -5.54 11.68
CA ARG A 375 12.55 -6.48 10.98
C ARG A 375 11.78 -5.71 9.90
N THR A 376 11.26 -6.43 8.92
CA THR A 376 10.46 -5.84 7.85
C THR A 376 9.07 -6.47 7.79
N HIS A 377 8.06 -5.66 7.46
CA HIS A 377 6.71 -6.15 7.22
C HIS A 377 6.59 -6.97 5.91
N PHE A 378 7.56 -6.86 4.98
CA PHE A 378 7.52 -7.55 3.69
C PHE A 378 7.71 -9.07 3.82
N ASP A 379 8.68 -9.52 4.61
CA ASP A 379 8.93 -10.94 4.83
C ASP A 379 9.34 -11.20 6.29
N PRO A 380 8.71 -12.15 6.98
CA PRO A 380 9.09 -12.49 8.35
C PRO A 380 10.53 -12.99 8.44
N ARG A 381 11.14 -13.45 7.34
CA ARG A 381 12.53 -13.88 7.28
C ARG A 381 13.49 -12.75 6.85
N GLY A 382 12.96 -11.56 6.58
CA GLY A 382 13.72 -10.39 6.16
C GLY A 382 14.30 -9.59 7.32
N LEU A 383 15.48 -9.00 7.08
CA LEU A 383 16.11 -8.01 7.96
C LEU A 383 16.62 -6.84 7.12
N ARG A 384 16.30 -5.61 7.51
CA ARG A 384 16.93 -4.40 6.94
C ARG A 384 18.14 -4.00 7.77
N VAL A 385 19.19 -3.55 7.11
CA VAL A 385 20.40 -3.02 7.74
C VAL A 385 20.84 -1.74 7.03
N ASN A 386 21.30 -0.73 7.78
CA ASN A 386 21.76 0.54 7.21
C ASN A 386 23.24 0.53 6.77
N SER A 387 23.79 -0.66 6.55
CA SER A 387 25.18 -0.93 6.17
C SER A 387 25.24 -1.87 4.97
N ASP A 388 26.44 -2.08 4.44
CA ASP A 388 26.67 -3.11 3.43
C ASP A 388 26.38 -4.50 3.99
N VAL A 389 25.83 -5.39 3.15
CA VAL A 389 25.50 -6.77 3.54
C VAL A 389 26.74 -7.53 4.03
N GLY A 390 27.95 -7.13 3.63
CA GLY A 390 29.20 -7.67 4.17
C GLY A 390 29.32 -7.60 5.70
N VAL A 391 28.77 -6.57 6.35
CA VAL A 391 28.78 -6.51 7.82
C VAL A 391 27.90 -7.61 8.42
N LEU A 392 26.78 -7.91 7.78
CA LEU A 392 25.89 -8.99 8.18
C LEU A 392 26.54 -10.37 7.96
N TYR A 393 27.37 -10.54 6.92
CA TYR A 393 28.19 -11.75 6.75
C TYR A 393 29.10 -11.97 7.96
N GLU A 394 29.85 -10.96 8.38
CA GLU A 394 30.78 -11.09 9.50
C GLU A 394 30.05 -11.39 10.81
N VAL A 395 28.93 -10.71 11.09
CA VAL A 395 28.09 -11.03 12.27
C VAL A 395 27.65 -12.49 12.25
N LEU A 396 27.11 -12.98 11.13
CA LEU A 396 26.64 -14.36 11.02
C LEU A 396 27.79 -15.39 11.04
N LYS A 397 29.01 -15.03 10.62
CA LYS A 397 30.19 -15.90 10.74
C LYS A 397 30.65 -16.08 12.19
N HIS A 398 30.28 -15.18 13.10
CA HIS A 398 30.65 -15.25 14.52
C HIS A 398 29.53 -15.73 15.46
N LEU A 399 28.29 -15.83 14.96
CA LEU A 399 27.16 -16.50 15.61
C LEU A 399 27.05 -17.96 15.18
#